data_AF-A0AAV5WMS3-F1
#
_entry.id   AF-A0AAV5WMS3-F1
#
_cell.length_a   1.000
_cell.length_b   1.000
_cell.length_c   1.000
_cell.angle_alpha   90.00
_cell.angle_beta   90.00
_cell.angle_gamma   90.00
#
_symmetry.space_group_name_H-M   'P 1'
#
loop_
_entity.id
_entity.type
_entity.pdbx_description
1 polymer ?
#
loop_
_entity_poly.entity_id
_entity_poly.type
_entity_poly.pdbx_seq_one_letter_code
_entity_poly.pdbx_strand_id
1 'polypeptide(L)'
;TPVYFLSSDFALTIDSSAQFATVISDTTQFIVRDITGNFSEALPVVYATGFDVPKDSICHPVFSARSEMNAKATTIIINGPIATIDFGSVGEHSVTVTNREELLPAMNFDSSAVYSSPG
;
A
#
# COMPACT_ATOMS: atom_id res chain seq x y z
N THR A 1 7.92 -4.89 13.26
CA THR A 1 6.95 -4.79 12.16
C THR A 1 6.18 -6.08 12.04
N PRO A 2 4.87 -6.11 12.32
CA PRO A 2 4.01 -7.24 12.02
C PRO A 2 4.04 -7.58 10.53
N VAL A 3 3.94 -8.88 10.22
CA VAL A 3 3.94 -9.41 8.85
C VAL A 3 2.63 -10.13 8.63
N TYR A 4 1.95 -9.80 7.54
CA TYR A 4 0.68 -10.37 7.13
C TYR A 4 0.85 -11.10 5.81
N PHE A 5 0.15 -12.22 5.67
CA PHE A 5 0.17 -13.02 4.46
C PHE A 5 -1.18 -12.86 3.72
N LEU A 6 -1.11 -12.41 2.48
CA LEU A 6 -2.23 -12.34 1.55
C LEU A 6 -2.19 -13.61 0.66
N SER A 7 -3.25 -14.38 0.69
CA SER A 7 -3.44 -15.51 -0.24
C SER A 7 -4.37 -15.09 -1.37
N SER A 8 -4.25 -15.74 -2.54
CA SER A 8 -4.99 -15.44 -3.78
C SER A 8 -6.51 -15.22 -3.62
N ASP A 9 -7.13 -15.87 -2.63
CA ASP A 9 -8.59 -15.99 -2.56
C ASP A 9 -9.27 -15.01 -1.58
N PHE A 10 -8.50 -14.12 -0.93
CA PHE A 10 -9.04 -13.28 0.14
C PHE A 10 -8.58 -11.82 0.08
N ALA A 11 -9.50 -10.93 0.44
CA ALA A 11 -9.19 -9.60 0.93
C ALA A 11 -8.75 -9.67 2.40
N LEU A 12 -7.75 -8.86 2.76
CA LEU A 12 -7.24 -8.71 4.10
C LEU A 12 -7.43 -7.27 4.58
N THR A 13 -8.14 -7.09 5.69
CA THR A 13 -8.11 -5.83 6.44
C THR A 13 -7.09 -5.98 7.56
N ILE A 14 -6.11 -5.09 7.58
CA ILE A 14 -5.04 -5.04 8.58
C ILE A 14 -5.36 -3.93 9.55
N ASP A 15 -5.75 -4.28 10.77
CA ASP A 15 -5.85 -3.35 11.89
C ASP A 15 -4.59 -3.49 12.74
N SER A 16 -3.82 -2.40 12.86
CA SER A 16 -2.49 -2.41 13.48
C SER A 16 -2.30 -1.19 14.37
N SER A 17 -1.67 -1.39 15.53
CA SER A 17 -1.18 -0.30 16.37
C SER A 17 0.28 0.10 16.06
N ALA A 18 0.97 -0.70 15.24
CA ALA A 18 2.37 -0.51 14.90
C ALA A 18 2.53 0.49 13.75
N GLN A 19 3.63 1.25 13.78
CA GLN A 19 3.98 2.19 12.70
C GLN A 19 4.15 1.51 11.34
N PHE A 20 4.65 0.27 11.32
CA PHE A 20 4.89 -0.46 10.08
C PHE A 20 4.03 -1.71 10.04
N ALA A 21 3.49 -2.04 8.87
CA ALA A 21 2.90 -3.33 8.55
C ALA A 21 3.45 -3.84 7.21
N THR A 22 3.96 -5.07 7.19
CA THR A 22 4.46 -5.70 5.96
C THR A 22 3.45 -6.73 5.47
N VAL A 23 3.22 -6.74 4.17
CA VAL A 23 2.35 -7.68 3.47
C VAL A 23 3.22 -8.53 2.56
N ILE A 24 3.03 -9.84 2.60
CA ILE A 24 3.60 -10.82 1.68
C ILE A 24 2.44 -11.49 0.95
N SER A 25 2.47 -11.51 -0.37
CA SER A 25 1.48 -12.16 -1.23
C SER A 25 2.07 -13.37 -1.95
N ASP A 26 1.25 -14.39 -2.20
CA ASP A 26 1.55 -15.48 -3.13
C ASP A 26 1.32 -15.09 -4.60
N THR A 27 0.69 -13.95 -4.84
CA THR A 27 0.46 -13.37 -6.17
C THR A 27 1.59 -12.42 -6.59
N THR A 28 1.71 -12.18 -7.89
CA THR A 28 2.69 -11.23 -8.44
C THR A 28 2.26 -9.77 -8.26
N GLN A 29 0.98 -9.52 -7.97
CA GLN A 29 0.41 -8.19 -7.81
C GLN A 29 -0.79 -8.20 -6.86
N PHE A 30 -0.88 -7.16 -6.04
CA PHE A 30 -2.02 -6.92 -5.17
C PHE A 30 -2.31 -5.42 -5.05
N ILE A 31 -3.43 -5.08 -4.44
CA ILE A 31 -3.91 -3.72 -4.27
C ILE A 31 -3.83 -3.35 -2.80
N VAL A 32 -3.31 -2.17 -2.50
CA VAL A 32 -3.38 -1.52 -1.19
C VAL A 32 -4.36 -0.35 -1.31
N ARG A 33 -5.38 -0.31 -0.47
CA ARG A 33 -6.42 0.73 -0.48
C ARG A 33 -6.95 1.06 0.91
N ASP A 34 -7.73 2.14 0.98
CA ASP A 34 -8.47 2.53 2.18
C ASP A 34 -7.58 2.68 3.43
N ILE A 35 -6.43 3.36 3.28
CA ILE A 35 -5.52 3.59 4.41
C ILE A 35 -6.14 4.63 5.35
N THR A 36 -6.41 4.23 6.59
CA THR A 36 -7.03 5.07 7.62
C THR A 36 -6.26 4.98 8.94
N GLY A 37 -6.35 6.03 9.75
CA GLY A 37 -5.62 6.16 11.01
C GLY A 37 -5.50 7.62 11.44
N ASN A 38 -4.82 7.86 12.55
CA ASN A 38 -4.48 9.22 12.98
C ASN A 38 -3.12 9.64 12.42
N PHE A 39 -3.15 10.45 11.36
CA PHE A 39 -1.95 10.91 10.63
C PHE A 39 -1.55 12.36 10.99
N SER A 40 -1.82 12.79 12.22
CA SER A 40 -1.47 14.14 12.68
C SER A 40 0.03 14.41 12.74
N GLU A 41 0.85 13.38 12.95
CA GLU A 41 2.30 13.48 13.04
C GLU A 41 3.01 13.26 11.71
N ALA A 42 2.58 12.26 10.94
CA ALA A 42 3.13 11.92 9.64
C ALA A 42 2.08 11.20 8.78
N LEU A 43 2.17 11.41 7.47
CA LEU A 43 1.28 10.79 6.48
C LEU A 43 1.81 9.43 6.06
N PRO A 44 0.92 8.47 5.74
CA PRO A 44 1.33 7.13 5.40
C PRO A 44 2.05 7.07 4.05
N VAL A 45 3.04 6.19 3.97
CA VAL A 45 3.78 5.87 2.75
C VAL A 45 3.80 4.36 2.54
N VAL A 46 3.89 3.92 1.29
CA VAL A 46 3.95 2.50 0.94
C VAL A 46 5.23 2.26 0.15
N TYR A 47 5.98 1.26 0.58
CA TYR A 47 7.18 0.73 -0.08
C TYR A 47 6.87 -0.63 -0.67
N ALA A 48 7.49 -0.97 -1.81
CA ALA A 48 7.35 -2.28 -2.42
C ALA A 48 8.69 -2.80 -2.93
N THR A 49 8.88 -4.11 -2.87
CA THR A 49 10.07 -4.74 -3.44
C THR A 49 10.04 -4.66 -4.96
N GLY A 50 11.22 -4.53 -5.58
CA GLY A 50 11.36 -4.55 -7.04
C GLY A 50 11.12 -3.20 -7.73
N PHE A 51 10.86 -2.14 -6.97
CA PHE A 51 10.71 -0.77 -7.50
C PHE A 51 12.04 0.00 -7.51
N ASP A 52 12.83 -0.15 -6.45
CA ASP A 52 14.11 0.57 -6.29
C ASP A 52 15.21 0.03 -7.20
N VAL A 53 16.06 0.93 -7.69
CA VAL A 53 17.25 0.56 -8.48
C VAL A 53 18.31 -0.03 -7.54
N PRO A 54 19.03 -1.10 -7.92
CA PRO A 54 20.02 -1.74 -7.04
C PRO A 54 21.17 -0.84 -6.52
N LYS A 55 21.35 0.33 -7.13
CA LYS A 55 22.39 1.31 -6.75
C LYS A 55 21.90 2.36 -5.77
N ASP A 56 20.59 2.43 -5.54
CA ASP A 56 20.02 3.39 -4.61
C ASP A 56 20.28 2.91 -3.17
N SER A 57 20.83 3.81 -2.36
CA SER A 57 21.06 3.55 -0.94
C SER A 57 19.80 3.81 -0.09
N ILE A 58 18.71 4.25 -0.72
CA ILE A 58 17.46 4.67 -0.08
C ILE A 58 16.31 3.98 -0.80
N CYS A 59 15.36 3.43 -0.05
CA CYS A 59 14.13 2.89 -0.62
C CYS A 59 13.16 4.03 -0.92
N HIS A 60 12.65 4.09 -2.14
CA HIS A 60 11.67 5.07 -2.55
C HIS A 60 10.26 4.51 -2.38
N PRO A 61 9.34 5.30 -1.81
CA PRO A 61 7.97 4.87 -1.68
C PRO A 61 7.32 4.78 -3.07
N VAL A 62 6.55 3.72 -3.31
CA VAL A 62 5.66 3.61 -4.48
C VAL A 62 4.42 4.49 -4.32
N PHE A 63 4.13 4.90 -3.09
CA PHE A 63 3.07 5.85 -2.77
C PHE A 63 3.43 6.66 -1.54
N SER A 64 3.11 7.96 -1.57
CA SER A 64 3.14 8.83 -0.39
C SER A 64 1.87 9.64 -0.33
N ALA A 65 1.12 9.51 0.77
CA ALA A 65 -0.08 10.29 0.96
C ALA A 65 0.26 11.78 1.09
N ARG A 66 -0.57 12.64 0.47
CA ARG A 66 -0.44 14.11 0.56
C ARG A 66 -1.37 14.74 1.59
N SER A 67 -2.34 13.96 2.07
CA SER A 67 -3.28 14.31 3.13
C SER A 67 -3.95 13.06 3.67
N GLU A 68 -4.59 13.15 4.83
CA GLU A 68 -5.40 12.06 5.40
C GLU A 68 -6.52 11.63 4.44
N MET A 69 -7.18 12.59 3.78
CA MET A 69 -8.21 12.30 2.78
C MET A 69 -7.64 11.52 1.58
N ASN A 70 -6.42 11.84 1.15
CA ASN A 70 -5.74 11.13 0.08
C ASN A 70 -5.31 9.71 0.50
N ALA A 71 -4.88 9.51 1.75
CA ALA A 71 -4.61 8.18 2.28
C ALA A 71 -5.87 7.30 2.25
N LYS A 72 -7.01 7.85 2.69
CA LYS A 72 -8.29 7.15 2.70
C LYS A 72 -8.82 6.85 1.30
N ALA A 73 -8.64 7.76 0.35
CA ALA A 73 -9.06 7.58 -1.04
C ALA A 73 -8.03 6.78 -1.87
N THR A 74 -6.96 6.26 -1.26
CA THR A 74 -5.88 5.62 -2.02
C THR A 74 -6.32 4.28 -2.59
N THR A 75 -5.82 3.98 -3.79
CA THR A 75 -5.87 2.65 -4.41
C THR A 75 -4.60 2.48 -5.22
N ILE A 76 -3.69 1.65 -4.72
CA ILE A 76 -2.34 1.49 -5.26
C ILE A 76 -2.19 0.05 -5.71
N ILE A 77 -1.76 -0.17 -6.95
CA ILE A 77 -1.39 -1.50 -7.44
C ILE A 77 0.09 -1.73 -7.13
N ILE A 78 0.37 -2.72 -6.30
CA ILE A 78 1.71 -3.18 -5.99
C ILE A 78 2.11 -4.23 -7.02
N ASN A 79 3.20 -3.94 -7.76
CA ASN A 79 3.77 -4.87 -8.73
C ASN A 79 4.92 -5.66 -8.10
N GLY A 80 4.60 -6.48 -7.11
CA GLY A 80 5.57 -7.32 -6.43
C GLY A 80 4.91 -8.13 -5.30
N PRO A 81 5.58 -9.18 -4.82
CA PRO A 81 5.02 -10.05 -3.78
C PRO A 81 5.11 -9.46 -2.38
N ILE A 82 5.83 -8.36 -2.17
CA ILE A 82 6.06 -7.79 -0.83
C ILE A 82 5.86 -6.26 -0.87
N ALA A 83 5.06 -5.75 0.07
CA ALA A 83 4.97 -4.32 0.36
C ALA A 83 5.06 -4.06 1.86
N THR A 84 5.53 -2.87 2.24
CA THR A 84 5.48 -2.38 3.61
C THR A 84 4.74 -1.05 3.62
N ILE A 85 3.69 -0.98 4.44
CA ILE A 85 3.00 0.25 4.78
C ILE A 85 3.69 0.83 6.00
N ASP A 86 4.15 2.07 5.90
CA ASP A 86 4.56 2.91 7.03
C ASP A 86 3.42 3.91 7.27
N PHE A 87 2.75 3.79 8.41
CA PHE A 87 1.66 4.65 8.82
C PHE A 87 2.16 6.01 9.35
N GLY A 88 3.48 6.20 9.49
CA GLY A 88 4.11 7.44 9.95
C GLY A 88 4.12 7.61 11.48
N SER A 89 3.24 6.93 12.21
CA SER A 89 3.14 7.00 13.67
C SER A 89 2.71 5.66 14.28
N VAL A 90 2.89 5.49 15.58
CA VAL A 90 2.24 4.40 16.34
C VAL A 90 0.84 4.84 16.74
N GLY A 91 -0.15 3.94 16.68
CA GLY A 91 -1.55 4.28 16.90
C GLY A 91 -2.49 3.39 16.10
N GLU A 92 -3.80 3.54 16.29
CA GLU A 92 -4.78 2.74 15.55
C GLU A 92 -4.80 3.12 14.07
N HIS A 93 -4.43 2.15 13.24
CA HIS A 93 -4.43 2.25 11.78
C HIS A 93 -5.18 1.07 11.17
N SER A 94 -5.77 1.30 10.01
CA SER A 94 -6.39 0.26 9.19
C SER A 94 -6.03 0.41 7.72
N VAL A 95 -5.77 -0.70 7.03
CA VAL A 95 -5.54 -0.73 5.59
C VAL A 95 -6.15 -1.99 4.99
N THR A 96 -6.76 -1.85 3.81
CA THR A 96 -7.30 -3.00 3.07
C THR A 96 -6.33 -3.41 1.97
N VAL A 97 -6.07 -4.69 1.89
CA VAL A 97 -5.21 -5.31 0.89
C VAL A 97 -6.00 -6.39 0.16
N THR A 98 -6.07 -6.34 -1.16
CA THR A 98 -6.81 -7.32 -1.97
C THR A 98 -6.00 -7.78 -3.15
N ASN A 99 -6.29 -8.97 -3.70
CA ASN A 99 -5.70 -9.35 -4.98
C ASN A 99 -6.28 -8.52 -6.12
N ARG A 100 -5.49 -8.37 -7.20
CA ARG A 100 -5.89 -7.57 -8.37
C ARG A 100 -7.10 -8.15 -9.10
N GLU A 101 -7.29 -9.48 -9.06
CA GLU A 101 -8.37 -10.16 -9.78
C GLU A 101 -9.77 -9.77 -9.28
N GLU A 102 -9.90 -9.28 -8.04
CA GLU A 102 -11.18 -8.89 -7.46
C GLU A 102 -11.68 -7.49 -7.91
N LEU A 103 -10.85 -6.68 -8.59
CA LEU A 103 -11.16 -5.27 -8.86
C LEU A 103 -10.70 -4.84 -10.26
N LEU A 104 -11.54 -5.05 -11.28
CA LEU A 104 -11.61 -4.07 -12.37
C LEU A 104 -12.23 -2.79 -11.78
N PRO A 105 -11.51 -1.66 -11.67
CA PRO A 105 -12.00 -0.52 -10.91
C PRO A 105 -13.16 0.19 -11.61
N ALA A 106 -14.22 0.50 -10.85
CA ALA A 106 -15.09 1.63 -11.18
C ALA A 106 -14.24 2.90 -11.02
N MET A 107 -13.77 3.43 -12.15
CA MET A 107 -13.00 4.69 -12.17
C MET A 107 -13.91 5.84 -11.72
N ASN A 108 -13.75 6.29 -10.48
CA ASN A 108 -14.26 7.59 -10.05
C ASN A 108 -13.26 8.67 -10.49
N PHE A 109 -13.80 9.78 -10.99
CA PHE A 109 -13.10 10.84 -11.74
C PHE A 109 -11.96 11.58 -11.00
N ASP A 110 -11.69 11.27 -9.73
CA ASP A 110 -10.58 11.85 -8.93
C ASP A 110 -9.44 10.87 -8.63
N SER A 111 -9.47 9.65 -9.17
CA SER A 111 -8.40 8.66 -8.99
C SER A 111 -7.17 9.02 -9.85
N SER A 112 -6.07 9.38 -9.22
CA SER A 112 -4.77 9.51 -9.90
C SER A 112 -4.23 8.13 -10.27
N ALA A 113 -4.16 7.81 -11.56
CA ALA A 113 -3.52 6.60 -12.05
C ALA A 113 -2.00 6.80 -12.18
N VAL A 114 -1.21 5.86 -11.65
CA VAL A 114 0.24 5.80 -11.89
C VAL A 114 0.48 5.02 -13.18
N TYR A 115 1.05 5.68 -14.18
CA TYR A 115 1.49 5.05 -15.43
C TYR A 115 2.88 4.45 -15.23
N SER A 116 3.03 3.15 -15.49
CA SER A 116 4.34 2.51 -15.63
C SER A 116 4.62 2.31 -17.12
N SER A 117 5.75 2.82 -17.62
CA SER A 117 6.15 2.59 -19.01
C SER A 117 6.72 1.18 -19.18
N PRO A 118 6.41 0.47 -20.28
CA PRO A 118 7.19 -0.70 -20.66
C PRO A 118 8.56 -0.21 -21.10
N GLY A 119 9.59 -0.59 -20.33
CA GLY A 119 10.99 -0.38 -20.72
C GLY A 119 11.32 -1.04 -22.05
#